data_AF-A0A820QUG2-F1
#
_entry.id   AF-A0A820QUG2-F1
#
_cell.length_a   1.000
_cell.length_b   1.000
_cell.length_c   1.000
_cell.angle_alpha   90.00
_cell.angle_beta   90.00
_cell.angle_gamma   90.00
#
_symmetry.space_group_name_H-M   'P 1'
#
loop_
_entity.id
_entity.type
_entity.pdbx_description
1 polymer ?
#
loop_
_entity_poly.entity_id
_entity_poly.type
_entity_poly.pdbx_seq_one_letter_code
_entity_poly.pdbx_strand_id
1 'polypeptide(L)'
;LVDTVFAHRISHEFTFREFESLSQKDWLPIICALRYNDWFTKITIENTKLTSENIDELCTVIRLSKTIRDLRLVNCGLRQYEHSLNS
;
A
#
# COMPACT_ATOMS: atom_id res chain seq x y z
N LEU A 1 -22.65 -17.22 14.01
CA LEU A 1 -21.29 -17.81 13.84
C LEU A 1 -20.85 -17.90 12.37
N VAL A 2 -21.75 -17.67 11.40
CA VAL A 2 -21.42 -17.64 9.95
C VAL A 2 -21.11 -16.22 9.45
N ASP A 3 -21.38 -15.18 10.24
CA ASP A 3 -21.27 -13.79 9.80
C ASP A 3 -19.83 -13.23 9.76
N THR A 4 -18.90 -13.79 10.52
CA THR A 4 -17.51 -13.29 10.61
C THR A 4 -16.61 -13.77 9.47
N VAL A 5 -16.96 -14.86 8.81
CA VAL A 5 -16.15 -15.49 7.74
C VAL A 5 -16.57 -14.97 6.36
N PHE A 6 -17.82 -14.53 6.17
CA PHE A 6 -18.27 -13.94 4.91
C PHE A 6 -18.02 -12.43 4.79
N ALA A 7 -17.99 -11.69 5.91
CA ALA A 7 -17.54 -10.28 5.92
C ALA A 7 -16.05 -10.13 5.53
N HIS A 8 -15.32 -11.23 5.41
CA HIS A 8 -13.87 -11.31 5.15
C HIS A 8 -13.45 -11.25 3.67
N ARG A 9 -14.36 -11.03 2.72
CA ARG A 9 -14.03 -11.14 1.27
C ARG A 9 -14.22 -9.87 0.44
N ILE A 10 -14.64 -8.75 1.03
CA ILE A 10 -14.67 -7.48 0.31
C ILE A 10 -13.32 -6.78 0.55
N SER A 11 -12.38 -7.03 -0.35
CA SER A 11 -11.12 -6.28 -0.44
C SER A 11 -11.37 -5.00 -1.21
N HIS A 12 -11.27 -3.85 -0.55
CA HIS A 12 -11.21 -2.56 -1.23
C HIS A 12 -9.74 -2.23 -1.50
N GLU A 13 -9.34 -2.37 -2.76
CA GLU A 13 -7.95 -2.23 -3.19
C GLU A 13 -7.70 -0.84 -3.75
N PHE A 14 -6.73 -0.13 -3.16
CA PHE A 14 -6.13 1.04 -3.76
C PHE A 14 -5.02 0.61 -4.70
N THR A 15 -5.08 1.07 -5.96
CA THR A 15 -4.03 0.80 -6.95
C THR A 15 -3.59 2.07 -7.65
N PHE A 16 -2.29 2.15 -7.92
CA PHE A 16 -1.70 3.25 -8.69
C PHE A 16 -2.08 3.20 -10.17
N ARG A 17 -2.67 2.10 -10.66
CA ARG A 17 -3.09 1.98 -12.07
C ARG A 17 -4.08 3.06 -12.49
N GLU A 18 -4.98 3.47 -11.60
CA GLU A 18 -5.94 4.55 -11.89
C GLU A 18 -5.27 5.92 -12.05
N PHE A 19 -3.98 6.02 -11.71
CA PHE A 19 -3.19 7.25 -11.67
C PHE A 19 -1.97 7.19 -12.60
N GLU A 20 -1.90 6.25 -13.55
CA GLU A 20 -0.75 6.07 -14.45
C GLU A 20 -0.37 7.32 -15.26
N SER A 21 -1.31 8.23 -15.49
CA SER A 21 -1.06 9.51 -16.16
C SER A 21 -0.37 10.55 -15.27
N LEU A 22 -0.30 10.33 -13.95
CA LEU A 22 0.28 11.26 -13.00
C LEU A 22 1.80 11.16 -12.97
N SER A 23 2.43 12.28 -12.63
CA SER A 23 3.88 12.36 -12.55
C SER A 23 4.38 11.95 -11.16
N GLN A 24 5.67 11.62 -11.06
CA GLN A 24 6.24 11.08 -9.82
C GLN A 24 6.06 12.00 -8.59
N LYS A 25 5.99 13.32 -8.82
CA LYS A 25 5.79 14.33 -7.77
C LYS A 25 4.39 14.27 -7.13
N ASP A 26 3.41 13.73 -7.85
CA ASP A 26 2.01 13.70 -7.42
C ASP A 26 1.75 12.52 -6.48
N TRP A 27 2.67 11.54 -6.42
CA TRP A 27 2.53 10.36 -5.58
C TRP A 27 2.59 10.66 -4.09
N LEU A 28 3.49 11.55 -3.66
CA LEU A 28 3.64 11.83 -2.23
C LEU A 28 2.35 12.42 -1.61
N PRO A 29 1.69 13.42 -2.22
CA PRO A 29 0.37 13.89 -1.76
C PRO A 29 -0.70 12.80 -1.71
N ILE A 30 -0.73 11.91 -2.70
CA ILE A 30 -1.70 10.80 -2.76
C ILE A 30 -1.46 9.83 -1.59
N ILE A 31 -0.20 9.43 -1.37
CA ILE A 31 0.16 8.55 -0.25
C ILE A 31 -0.15 9.24 1.09
N CYS A 32 0.16 10.53 1.24
CA CYS A 32 -0.20 11.31 2.43
C CYS A 32 -1.71 11.29 2.73
N ALA A 33 -2.55 11.35 1.69
CA ALA A 33 -4.00 11.33 1.83
C ALA A 33 -4.50 9.97 2.35
N LEU A 34 -3.80 8.87 2.03
CA LEU A 34 -4.13 7.53 2.54
C LEU A 34 -3.97 7.40 4.06
N ARG A 35 -3.33 8.34 4.76
CA ARG A 35 -3.32 8.35 6.25
C ARG A 35 -4.73 8.44 6.85
N TYR A 36 -5.65 9.06 6.13
CA TYR A 36 -7.04 9.22 6.54
C TYR A 36 -7.96 8.19 5.87
N ASN A 37 -7.40 7.11 5.32
CA ASN A 37 -8.16 6.06 4.69
C ASN A 37 -8.87 5.17 5.73
N ASP A 38 -10.19 5.18 5.68
CA ASP A 38 -11.06 4.27 6.44
C ASP A 38 -11.79 3.23 5.56
N TRP A 39 -11.47 3.17 4.26
CA TRP A 39 -12.17 2.30 3.31
C TRP A 39 -11.27 1.20 2.73
N PHE A 40 -10.12 1.55 2.16
CA PHE A 40 -9.24 0.59 1.53
C PHE A 40 -8.64 -0.38 2.56
N THR A 41 -8.64 -1.66 2.22
CA THR A 41 -8.06 -2.73 3.01
C THR A 41 -6.75 -3.25 2.42
N LYS A 42 -6.44 -2.87 1.18
CA LYS A 42 -5.26 -3.32 0.44
C LYS A 42 -4.65 -2.17 -0.34
N ILE A 43 -3.32 -2.07 -0.34
CA ILE A 43 -2.56 -1.17 -1.22
C ILE A 43 -1.71 -2.01 -2.16
N THR A 44 -1.87 -1.77 -3.47
CA THR A 44 -1.04 -2.38 -4.50
C THR A 44 -0.37 -1.31 -5.34
N ILE A 45 0.96 -1.35 -5.35
CA ILE A 45 1.80 -0.49 -6.19
C ILE A 45 2.62 -1.40 -7.10
N GLU A 46 2.48 -1.22 -8.41
CA GLU A 46 3.17 -2.04 -9.40
C GLU A 46 3.84 -1.13 -10.44
N ASN A 47 5.02 -1.53 -10.91
CA ASN A 47 5.74 -0.90 -12.02
C ASN A 47 6.00 0.61 -11.85
N THR A 48 6.03 1.10 -10.61
CA THR A 48 6.21 2.51 -10.28
C THR A 48 7.43 2.65 -9.37
N LYS A 49 8.46 3.38 -9.81
CA LYS A 49 9.66 3.62 -8.99
C LYS A 49 9.31 4.55 -7.82
N LEU A 50 9.36 4.02 -6.59
CA LEU A 50 9.12 4.80 -5.38
C LEU A 50 10.39 5.53 -4.94
N THR A 51 10.27 6.77 -4.49
CA THR A 51 11.36 7.48 -3.81
C THR A 51 11.44 7.05 -2.35
N SER A 52 12.54 7.38 -1.65
CA SER A 52 12.65 7.16 -0.21
C SER A 52 11.51 7.85 0.56
N GLU A 53 11.18 9.08 0.17
CA GLU A 53 10.10 9.86 0.78
C GLU A 53 8.73 9.18 0.59
N ASN A 54 8.47 8.59 -0.59
CA ASN A 54 7.24 7.82 -0.80
C ASN A 54 7.17 6.59 0.11
N ILE A 55 8.30 5.90 0.33
CA ILE A 55 8.36 4.71 1.18
C ILE A 55 8.16 5.08 2.64
N ASP A 56 8.80 6.14 3.12
CA ASP A 56 8.67 6.61 4.50
C ASP A 56 7.22 7.02 4.82
N GLU A 57 6.58 7.72 3.88
CA GLU A 57 5.17 8.09 4.01
C GLU A 57 4.26 6.86 3.93
N LEU A 58 4.53 5.91 3.04
CA LEU A 58 3.77 4.66 2.95
C LEU A 58 3.89 3.84 4.26
N CYS A 59 5.08 3.78 4.87
CA CYS A 59 5.28 3.16 6.17
C CYS A 59 4.45 3.88 7.25
N THR A 60 4.35 5.20 7.19
CA THR A 60 3.52 6.00 8.09
C THR A 60 2.04 5.67 7.92
N VAL A 61 1.54 5.62 6.67
CA VAL A 61 0.17 5.19 6.35
C VAL A 61 -0.14 3.82 6.95
N ILE A 62 0.74 2.84 6.74
CA ILE A 62 0.54 1.47 7.25
C ILE A 62 0.54 1.45 8.78
N ARG A 63 1.45 2.19 9.42
CA ARG A 63 1.53 2.24 10.90
C ARG A 63 0.32 2.89 11.55
N LEU A 64 -0.31 3.86 10.88
CA LEU A 64 -1.47 4.59 11.41
C LEU A 64 -2.81 3.97 11.02
N SER A 65 -2.86 3.22 9.92
CA SER A 65 -4.10 2.66 9.40
C SER A 65 -4.68 1.58 10.30
N LYS A 66 -6.01 1.60 10.46
CA LYS A 66 -6.79 0.55 11.13
C LYS A 66 -7.44 -0.43 10.15
N THR A 67 -7.35 -0.13 8.86
CA THR A 67 -8.14 -0.76 7.79
C THR A 67 -7.26 -1.52 6.81
N ILE A 68 -6.07 -1.00 6.50
CA ILE A 68 -5.11 -1.65 5.59
C ILE A 68 -4.55 -2.91 6.24
N ARG A 69 -4.68 -4.03 5.54
CA ARG A 69 -4.21 -5.36 5.98
C ARG A 69 -3.23 -6.02 5.03
N ASP A 70 -3.20 -5.57 3.77
CA ASP A 70 -2.37 -6.14 2.73
C ASP A 70 -1.62 -5.02 2.00
N LEU A 71 -0.31 -5.20 1.84
CA LEU A 71 0.56 -4.33 1.06
C LEU A 71 1.29 -5.18 0.03
N ARG A 72 1.14 -4.81 -1.25
CA ARG A 72 1.86 -5.43 -2.36
C ARG A 72 2.64 -4.39 -3.14
N LEU A 73 3.96 -4.57 -3.18
CA LEU A 73 4.89 -3.73 -3.93
C LEU A 73 5.59 -4.60 -4.98
N VAL A 74 5.36 -4.33 -6.26
CA VAL A 74 5.94 -5.12 -7.37
C VAL A 74 6.72 -4.20 -8.30
N ASN A 75 7.98 -4.51 -8.54
CA ASN A 75 8.83 -3.73 -9.43
C ASN A 75 8.86 -2.21 -9.08
N CYS A 76 8.88 -1.91 -7.77
CA CYS A 76 8.82 -0.52 -7.28
C CYS A 76 10.19 0.18 -7.15
N GLY A 77 11.25 -0.40 -7.73
CA GLY A 77 12.62 0.10 -7.58
C GLY A 77 13.20 -0.05 -6.16
N LEU A 78 12.56 -0.86 -5.32
CA LEU A 78 13.04 -1.19 -3.98
C LEU A 78 14.24 -2.13 -4.09
N ARG A 79 15.23 -1.94 -3.21
CA ARG A 79 16.30 -2.94 -3.04
C ARG A 79 15.68 -4.17 -2.40
N GLN A 80 15.79 -5.31 -3.07
CA GLN A 80 15.40 -6.59 -2.49
C GLN A 80 16.30 -6.86 -1.28
N TYR A 81 15.69 -6.97 -0.10
CA TYR A 81 16.38 -7.38 1.12
C TYR A 81 15.85 -8.75 1.51
N GLU A 82 16.67 -9.78 1.37
CA GLU A 82 16.36 -11.14 1.76
C GLU A 82 17.14 -11.45 3.04
N HIS A 83 16.43 -11.68 4.14
CA HIS A 83 17.02 -12.12 5.40
C HIS A 83 16.38 -13.43 5.81
N SER A 84 17.12 -14.52 5.65
CA SER A 84 16.70 -15.84 6.13
C SER A 84 16.82 -15.86 7.66
N LEU A 85 15.69 -15.83 8.36
CA LEU A 85 15.63 -16.12 9.78
C LEU A 85 15.88 -17.63 9.98
N ASN A 86 17.14 -18.01 10.14
CA ASN A 86 17.48 -19.37 10.54
C ASN A 86 16.93 -19.61 11.95
N SER A 87 16.03 -20.58 12.07
CA SER A 87 15.52 -21.12 13.34
C SER A 87 16.49 -22.13 13.94
#